data_AF-A0A2V8T0Z3-F1
#
_entry.id   AF-A0A2V8T0Z3-F1
#
_cell.length_a   1.000
_cell.length_b   1.000
_cell.length_c   1.000
_cell.angle_alpha   90.00
_cell.angle_beta   90.00
_cell.angle_gamma   90.00
#
_symmetry.space_group_name_H-M   'P 1'
#
loop_
_entity.id
_entity.type
_entity.pdbx_description
1 polymer ?
#
loop_
_entity_poly.entity_id
_entity_poly.type
_entity_poly.pdbx_seq_one_letter_code
_entity_poly.pdbx_strand_id
1 'polypeptide(L)' 'MAVDKKHEVRVNVQVLELSKAGSAIRLEIFAEGEKLGEIEIGHGSFGWRKASGKRGFQRRDWSTFTDWLNEMLY' A
#
# COMPACT_ATOMS: atom_id res chain seq x y z
N MET A 1 3.81 -19.27 -24.67
CA MET A 1 3.93 -19.64 -23.25
C MET A 1 3.59 -18.40 -22.45
N ALA A 2 2.48 -18.42 -21.70
CA ALA A 2 2.07 -17.27 -20.89
C ALA A 2 3.05 -17.12 -19.74
N VAL A 3 3.66 -15.94 -19.61
CA VAL A 3 4.51 -15.60 -18.46
C VAL A 3 3.62 -15.69 -17.23
N ASP A 4 3.95 -16.62 -16.34
CA ASP A 4 3.25 -16.80 -15.08
C ASP A 4 3.45 -15.51 -14.26
N LYS A 5 2.42 -14.67 -14.18
CA LYS A 5 2.50 -13.36 -13.51
C LYS A 5 2.51 -13.61 -12.01
N LYS A 6 3.71 -13.78 -11.46
CA LYS A 6 3.95 -14.03 -10.02
C LYS A 6 3.31 -12.98 -9.10
N HIS A 7 3.25 -11.72 -9.55
CA HIS A 7 2.63 -10.63 -8.80
C HIS A 7 1.76 -9.75 -9.72
N GLU A 8 0.59 -9.34 -9.23
CA GLU A 8 -0.30 -8.40 -9.90
C GLU A 8 -0.58 -7.22 -8.96
N VAL A 9 -0.45 -6.00 -9.48
CA VAL A 9 -0.73 -4.76 -8.74
C VAL A 9 -1.90 -4.05 -9.41
N ARG A 10 -2.97 -3.83 -8.66
CA ARG A 10 -4.12 -3.04 -9.10
C ARG A 10 -4.12 -1.69 -8.40
N VAL A 11 -4.22 -0.63 -9.19
CA VAL A 11 -4.29 0.75 -8.69
C VAL A 11 -5.73 1.22 -8.75
N ASN A 12 -6.28 1.67 -7.62
CA ASN A 12 -7.55 2.37 -7.59
C ASN A 12 -7.28 3.85 -7.30
N VAL A 13 -7.33 4.69 -8.35
CA VAL A 13 -7.14 6.14 -8.23
C VAL A 13 -8.51 6.78 -8.11
N GLN A 14 -8.89 7.20 -6.91
CA GLN A 14 -10.23 7.73 -6.68
C GLN A 14 -10.35 9.26 -6.84
N VAL A 15 -9.29 10.07 -6.64
CA VAL A 15 -9.30 11.53 -6.89
C VAL A 15 -7.88 12.05 -7.14
N LEU A 16 -7.71 12.89 -8.17
CA LEU A 16 -6.42 13.37 -8.70
C LEU A 16 -5.87 14.65 -8.04
N GLU A 17 -6.33 15.00 -6.84
CA GLU A 17 -5.65 16.00 -6.01
C GLU A 17 -5.57 15.50 -4.56
N LEU A 18 -4.35 15.29 -4.08
CA LEU A 18 -4.07 15.02 -2.66
C LEU A 18 -4.19 16.29 -1.78
N SER A 19 -5.00 17.27 -2.21
CA SER A 19 -5.11 18.60 -1.62
C SER A 19 -6.11 18.67 -0.46
N LYS A 20 -6.92 17.62 -0.24
CA LYS A 20 -7.92 17.55 0.84
C LYS A 20 -7.64 16.42 1.83
N ALA A 21 -7.89 16.68 3.11
CA ALA A 21 -7.88 15.65 4.14
C ALA A 21 -8.79 14.48 3.73
N GLY A 22 -8.24 13.26 3.69
CA GLY A 22 -8.97 12.04 3.35
C GLY A 22 -8.75 11.50 1.94
N SER A 23 -8.02 12.20 1.05
CA SER A 23 -7.59 11.63 -0.24
C SER A 23 -6.38 10.70 -0.06
N ALA A 24 -6.45 9.51 -0.64
CA ALA A 24 -5.34 8.55 -0.65
C ALA A 24 -5.35 7.69 -1.92
N ILE A 25 -4.16 7.30 -2.38
CA ILE A 25 -3.98 6.28 -3.42
C ILE A 25 -4.02 4.92 -2.74
N ARG A 26 -4.83 4.00 -3.25
CA ARG A 26 -4.90 2.62 -2.74
C ARG A 26 -4.40 1.63 -3.79
N LEU A 27 -3.49 0.77 -3.37
CA LEU A 27 -2.90 -0.29 -4.18
C LEU A 27 -3.28 -1.63 -3.58
N GLU A 28 -4.03 -2.44 -4.31
CA GLU A 28 -4.30 -3.81 -3.92
C GLU A 28 -3.22 -4.72 -4.49
N ILE A 29 -2.60 -5.52 -3.62
CA ILE A 29 -1.46 -6.38 -3.95
C ILE A 29 -1.93 -7.84 -3.95
N PHE A 30 -1.69 -8.53 -5.07
CA PHE A 30 -2.01 -9.94 -5.25
C PHE A 30 -0.77 -10.74 -5.63
N ALA A 31 -0.70 -11.99 -5.16
CA ALA A 31 0.26 -12.99 -5.60
C ALA A 31 -0.49 -14.29 -5.89
N GLU A 32 -0.21 -14.91 -7.04
CA GLU A 32 -0.86 -16.17 -7.44
C GLU A 32 -2.40 -16.13 -7.38
N GLY A 33 -3.00 -14.96 -7.66
CA GLY A 33 -4.45 -14.73 -7.59
C GLY A 33 -5.00 -14.48 -6.17
N GLU A 34 -4.19 -14.63 -5.13
CA GLU A 34 -4.57 -14.34 -3.74
C GLU A 34 -4.21 -12.92 -3.33
N LYS A 35 -5.15 -12.21 -2.69
CA LYS A 35 -4.88 -10.87 -2.14
C LYS A 35 -3.93 -10.99 -0.96
N LEU A 36 -2.77 -10.36 -1.04
CA LEU A 36 -1.83 -10.25 0.08
C LEU A 36 -2.21 -9.11 1.03
N GLY A 37 -2.70 -8.00 0.46
CA GLY A 37 -3.11 -6.84 1.23
C GLY A 37 -3.33 -5.60 0.38
N GLU A 38 -3.37 -4.45 1.04
CA GLU A 38 -3.61 -3.15 0.45
C GLU A 38 -2.66 -2.11 1.05
N ILE A 39 -2.00 -1.36 0.18
CA ILE A 39 -1.24 -0.17 0.54
C ILE A 39 -2.17 1.03 0.41
N GLU A 40 -2.14 1.93 1.39
CA GLU A 40 -2.77 3.24 1.31
C GLU A 40 -1.70 4.33 1.42
N ILE A 41 -1.59 5.18 0.40
CA ILE A 41 -0.67 6.32 0.35
C ILE A 41 -1.52 7.58 0.47
N GLY A 42 -1.53 8.18 1.66
CA GLY A 42 -2.17 9.46 1.91
C GLY A 42 -1.16 10.61 1.88
N HIS A 43 -1.67 11.85 1.95
CA HIS A 43 -0.83 13.05 1.96
C HIS A 43 0.27 13.03 3.05
N GLY A 44 -0.04 12.54 4.25
CA GLY A 44 0.89 12.54 5.39
C GLY A 44 1.28 11.15 5.90
N SER A 45 0.88 10.07 5.23
CA SER A 45 1.05 8.73 5.80
C SER A 45 1.09 7.62 4.76
N PHE A 46 1.86 6.59 5.08
CA PHE A 46 1.84 5.29 4.45
C PHE A 46 1.10 4.29 5.33
N GLY A 47 0.19 3.51 4.77
CA GLY A 47 -0.54 2.48 5.48
C GLY A 47 -0.48 1.12 4.81
N TRP A 48 -0.47 0.07 5.61
CA TRP A 48 -0.59 -1.31 5.15
C TRP A 48 -1.75 -2.02 5.84
N ARG A 49 -2.57 -2.69 5.04
CA ARG A 49 -3.65 -3.58 5.49
C ARG A 49 -3.38 -4.99 4.97
N LYS A 50 -3.05 -5.92 5.86
CA LYS A 50 -2.99 -7.35 5.51
C LYS A 50 -4.37 -7.86 5.09
N ALA A 51 -4.43 -8.67 4.04
CA ALA A 51 -5.69 -9.26 3.57
C ALA A 51 -6.37 -10.13 4.62
N SER A 52 -5.58 -10.80 5.48
CA SER A 52 -6.11 -11.65 6.55
C SER A 52 -6.82 -10.88 7.68
N GLY A 53 -6.80 -9.54 7.70
CA GLY A 53 -7.56 -8.69 8.63
C GLY A 53 -7.14 -8.76 10.11
N LYS A 54 -6.36 -9.76 10.52
CA LYS A 54 -6.08 -10.13 11.92
C LYS A 54 -5.31 -9.09 12.77
N ARG A 55 -4.79 -8.00 12.20
CA ARG A 55 -4.00 -6.98 12.94
C ARG A 55 -4.39 -5.52 12.68
N GLY A 56 -5.50 -5.28 11.98
CA GLY A 56 -5.96 -3.92 11.70
C GLY A 56 -5.05 -3.17 10.72
N PHE A 57 -5.59 -2.12 10.15
CA PHE A 57 -4.87 -1.22 9.27
C PHE A 57 -3.96 -0.31 10.10
N GLN A 58 -2.66 -0.29 9.81
CA GLN A 58 -1.71 0.59 10.47
C GLN A 58 -1.25 1.67 9.50
N ARG A 59 -1.38 2.94 9.90
CA ARG A 59 -0.76 4.08 9.24
C ARG A 59 0.49 4.50 10.00
N ARG A 60 1.52 4.88 9.25
CA ARG A 60 2.72 5.56 9.73
C ARG A 60 2.86 6.87 9.00
N ASP A 61 3.26 7.92 9.71
CA ASP A 61 3.67 9.16 9.08
C ASP A 61 4.93 8.94 8.23
N TRP A 62 5.22 9.90 7.36
CA TRP A 62 6.34 9.78 6.43
C TRP A 62 7.70 9.68 7.12
N SER A 63 7.93 10.40 8.22
CA SER A 63 9.21 10.36 8.94
C SER A 63 9.46 8.96 9.50
N THR A 64 8.49 8.41 10.23
CA THR A 64 8.59 7.04 10.76
C THR A 64 8.78 6.02 9.63
N PHE A 65 8.08 6.20 8.50
CA PHE A 65 8.21 5.29 7.37
C PHE A 65 9.60 5.38 6.71
N THR A 66 10.17 6.57 6.55
CA THR A 66 11.52 6.73 5.99
C THR A 66 12.58 6.15 6.89
N ASP A 67 12.42 6.25 8.22
CA ASP A 67 13.35 5.63 9.17
C ASP A 67 13.36 4.11 9.00
N TRP A 68 12.19 3.48 8.87
CA TRP A 68 12.09 2.04 8.58
C TRP A 68 12.71 1.65 7.25
N LEU A 69 12.52 2.46 6.20
CA LEU A 69 13.13 2.19 4.90
C LEU A 69 14.65 2.29 4.97
N ASN A 70 15.18 3.28 5.68
CA ASN A 70 16.62 3.43 5.87
C ASN A 70 17.17 2.21 6.61
N GLU A 71 16.55 1.77 7.71
CA GLU A 71 16.97 0.57 8.45
C GLU A 71 16.92 -0.72 7.62
N MET A 72 16.00 -0.82 6.66
CA MET A 72 15.84 -2.04 5.85
C MET A 72 16.72 -2.07 4.60
N LEU A 73 17.07 -0.91 4.05
CA LEU A 73 17.69 -0.79 2.73
C LEU A 73 19.12 -0.22 2.76
N TYR A 74 19.56 0.35 3.89
CA TYR A 74 20.87 0.96 4.10
C TYR A 74 21.48 0.55 5.44
#